data_AF-A0A1I7STL6-F1
#
_entry.id   AF-A0A1I7STL6-F1
#
_cell.length_a   1.000
_cell.length_b   1.000
_cell.length_c   1.000
_cell.angle_alpha   90.00
_cell.angle_beta   90.00
_cell.angle_gamma   90.00
#
_symmetry.space_group_name_H-M   'P 1'
#
loop_
_entity.id
_entity.type
_entity.pdbx_description
1 polymer ?
#
loop_
_entity_poly.entity_id
_entity_poly.type
_entity_poly.pdbx_seq_one_letter_code
_entity_poly.pdbx_strand_id
1 'polypeptide(L)'
;MKLLLPDRSCNMLQSDTKVPLYLRLPTDEIIRFNLAEDQTIRPIYDMMTSQGLSLLDHKLLLQNPYCELEISRSTANMTLYELNIRPNEMIFVIPC
;
A
#
# COMPACT_ATOMS: atom_id res chain seq x y z
N MET A 1 8.30 21.08 24.30
CA MET A 1 9.01 20.44 23.17
C MET A 1 8.03 20.28 22.02
N LYS A 2 8.14 21.12 20.98
CA LYS A 2 7.39 20.92 19.73
C LYS A 2 8.14 19.85 18.94
N LEU A 3 7.49 18.70 18.70
CA LEU A 3 7.95 17.73 17.72
C LEU A 3 7.79 18.41 16.35
N LEU A 4 8.90 18.95 15.84
CA LEU A 4 9.02 19.34 14.44
C LEU A 4 9.00 18.04 13.63
N LEU A 5 7.80 17.66 13.16
CA LEU A 5 7.71 16.78 12.00
C LEU A 5 8.52 17.47 10.90
N PRO A 6 9.51 16.81 10.28
CA PRO A 6 10.21 17.42 9.17
C PRO A 6 9.17 17.77 8.11
N ASP A 7 9.13 19.04 7.74
CA ASP A 7 8.40 19.56 6.58
C ASP A 7 8.77 18.73 5.35
N ARG A 8 8.02 17.64 5.14
CA ARG A 8 8.04 16.87 3.91
C ARG A 8 6.96 17.45 3.01
N SER A 9 7.19 18.68 2.60
CA SER A 9 6.64 19.21 1.35
C SER A 9 7.33 18.48 0.18
N CYS A 10 7.21 17.15 0.11
CA CYS A 10 7.55 16.42 -1.09
C CYS A 10 6.37 16.66 -2.03
N ASN A 11 6.54 17.63 -2.94
CA ASN A 11 5.73 17.96 -4.10
C ASN A 11 4.32 17.38 -4.08
N MET A 12 3.29 18.24 -4.02
CA MET A 12 1.96 17.89 -4.49
C MET A 12 2.11 17.31 -5.90
N LEU A 13 2.19 15.99 -6.01
CA LEU A 13 2.09 15.29 -7.28
C LEU A 13 0.68 15.60 -7.74
N GLN A 14 0.59 16.22 -8.91
CA GLN A 14 -0.68 16.51 -9.55
C GLN A 14 -1.50 15.20 -9.53
N SER A 15 -2.74 15.28 -9.04
CA SER A 15 -3.68 14.17 -8.75
C SER A 15 -3.77 13.10 -9.88
N ASP A 16 -3.39 13.44 -11.10
CA ASP A 16 -3.32 12.52 -12.25
C ASP A 16 -2.09 11.60 -12.30
N THR A 17 -1.11 11.75 -11.40
CA THR A 17 0.11 10.93 -11.44
C THR A 17 -0.16 9.55 -10.85
N LYS A 18 -0.25 8.54 -11.72
CA LYS A 18 -0.39 7.15 -11.29
C LYS A 18 0.92 6.66 -10.67
N VAL A 19 0.82 6.26 -9.42
CA VAL A 19 1.86 5.63 -8.60
C VAL A 19 1.89 4.13 -8.93
N PRO A 20 3.00 3.62 -9.51
CA PRO A 20 3.17 2.19 -9.68
C PRO A 20 3.41 1.53 -8.31
N LEU A 21 2.66 0.49 -8.00
CA LEU A 21 2.82 -0.34 -6.81
C LEU A 21 2.94 -1.80 -7.19
N TYR A 22 3.66 -2.57 -6.37
CA TYR A 22 3.86 -4.00 -6.60
C TYR A 22 3.29 -4.79 -5.44
N LEU A 23 2.47 -5.79 -5.74
CA LEU A 23 1.96 -6.76 -4.78
C LEU A 23 2.66 -8.09 -5.03
N ARG A 24 3.42 -8.58 -4.06
CA ARG A 24 4.01 -9.92 -4.10
C ARG A 24 3.09 -10.90 -3.38
N LEU A 25 2.57 -11.87 -4.11
CA LEU A 25 1.74 -12.93 -3.57
C LEU A 25 2.58 -14.00 -2.84
N PRO A 26 1.98 -14.87 -2.02
CA PRO A 26 2.71 -15.95 -1.35
C PRO A 26 3.31 -16.97 -2.35
N THR A 27 2.81 -16.99 -3.58
CA THR A 27 3.29 -17.81 -4.70
C THR A 27 4.53 -17.23 -5.41
N ASP A 28 5.08 -16.12 -4.90
CA ASP A 28 6.13 -15.30 -5.55
C ASP A 28 5.73 -14.63 -6.88
N GLU A 29 4.44 -14.68 -7.23
CA GLU A 29 3.90 -13.87 -8.32
C GLU A 29 3.88 -12.38 -7.92
N ILE A 30 4.26 -11.50 -8.84
CA ILE A 30 4.26 -10.05 -8.65
C ILE A 30 3.22 -9.41 -9.56
N ILE A 31 2.22 -8.78 -8.94
CA ILE A 31 1.16 -8.04 -9.62
C ILE A 31 1.46 -6.55 -9.53
N ARG A 32 1.41 -5.86 -10.67
CA ARG A 32 1.59 -4.40 -10.73
C ARG A 32 0.25 -3.68 -10.70
N PHE A 33 0.12 -2.72 -9.80
CA PHE A 33 -0.97 -1.75 -9.75
C PHE A 33 -0.48 -0.38 -10.18
N ASN A 34 -1.35 0.41 -10.80
CA ASN A 34 -1.09 1.82 -11.08
C ASN A 34 -2.25 2.61 -10.49
N LEU A 35 -2.05 3.17 -9.30
CA LEU A 35 -3.09 3.86 -8.52
C LEU A 35 -2.70 5.33 -8.35
N ALA A 36 -3.65 6.25 -8.33
CA ALA A 36 -3.36 7.63 -7.96
C ALA A 36 -3.20 7.77 -6.44
N GLU A 37 -2.50 8.81 -5.97
CA GLU A 37 -2.23 9.00 -4.53
C GLU A 37 -3.50 9.15 -3.69
N ASP A 38 -4.56 9.70 -4.30
CA ASP A 38 -5.89 9.90 -3.72
C ASP A 38 -6.81 8.66 -3.86
N GLN A 39 -6.35 7.60 -4.55
CA GLN A 39 -7.08 6.35 -4.62
C GLN A 39 -6.85 5.52 -3.37
N THR A 40 -7.90 4.81 -2.97
CA THR A 40 -7.83 3.88 -1.84
C THR A 40 -7.05 2.63 -2.22
N ILE A 41 -6.54 1.94 -1.20
CA ILE A 41 -5.83 0.66 -1.36
C ILE A 41 -6.79 -0.50 -1.75
N ARG A 42 -8.10 -0.24 -1.85
CA ARG A 42 -9.15 -1.22 -2.11
C ARG A 42 -8.94 -2.13 -3.34
N PRO A 43 -8.42 -1.65 -4.48
CA PRO A 43 -8.13 -2.53 -5.61
C PRO A 43 -7.14 -3.66 -5.28
N ILE A 44 -6.24 -3.46 -4.32
CA ILE A 44 -5.32 -4.50 -3.85
C ILE A 44 -6.08 -5.57 -3.05
N TYR A 45 -7.02 -5.15 -2.20
CA TYR A 45 -7.89 -6.06 -1.46
C TYR A 45 -8.83 -6.88 -2.36
N ASP A 46 -9.41 -6.22 -3.36
CA ASP A 46 -10.29 -6.88 -4.33
C ASP A 46 -9.50 -7.93 -5.12
N MET A 47 -8.25 -7.62 -5.51
CA MET A 47 -7.35 -8.59 -6.13
C MET A 47 -7.05 -9.78 -5.21
N MET A 48 -6.66 -9.55 -3.95
CA MET A 48 -6.43 -10.65 -3.00
C MET A 48 -7.63 -11.58 -2.90
N THR A 49 -8.82 -10.99 -2.75
CA THR A 49 -10.08 -11.75 -2.65
C THR A 49 -10.32 -12.56 -3.92
N SER A 50 -10.04 -12.01 -5.11
CA SER A 50 -10.17 -12.73 -6.39
C SER A 50 -9.17 -13.89 -6.53
N GLN A 51 -8.02 -13.81 -5.87
CA GLN A 51 -7.01 -14.86 -5.79
C GLN A 51 -7.29 -15.88 -4.67
N GLY A 52 -8.42 -15.77 -3.96
CA GLY A 52 -8.75 -16.62 -2.82
C GLY A 52 -7.92 -16.33 -1.57
N LEU A 53 -7.21 -15.21 -1.53
CA LEU A 53 -6.37 -14.79 -0.41
C LEU A 53 -7.24 -13.99 0.59
N SER A 54 -7.67 -14.66 1.64
CA SER A 54 -8.48 -14.07 2.71
C SER A 54 -7.63 -13.26 3.68
N LEU A 55 -8.14 -12.10 4.12
CA LEU A 55 -7.54 -11.28 5.18
C LEU A 55 -7.65 -11.89 6.59
N LEU A 56 -8.34 -13.03 6.74
CA LEU A 56 -8.30 -13.79 7.98
C LEU A 56 -7.00 -14.61 8.07
N ASP A 57 -6.52 -15.08 6.93
CA ASP A 57 -5.41 -16.03 6.82
C ASP A 57 -4.14 -15.37 6.28
N HIS A 58 -4.24 -14.13 5.78
CA HIS A 58 -3.14 -13.38 5.19
C HIS A 58 -3.13 -11.94 5.66
N LYS A 59 -1.91 -11.39 5.76
CA LYS A 59 -1.62 -9.99 6.02
C LYS A 59 -0.96 -9.36 4.80
N LEU A 60 -1.22 -8.06 4.64
CA LEU A 60 -0.49 -7.21 3.72
C LEU A 60 0.55 -6.42 4.51
N LEU A 61 1.82 -6.66 4.24
CA LEU A 61 2.91 -5.85 4.80
C LEU A 61 3.55 -5.01 3.72
N LEU A 62 3.56 -3.70 3.94
CA LEU A 62 4.49 -2.83 3.24
C LEU A 62 5.82 -2.89 3.99
N GLN A 63 6.85 -3.47 3.36
CA GLN A 63 8.22 -3.40 3.89
C GLN A 63 9.00 -2.35 3.13
N ASN A 64 9.23 -1.21 3.80
CA ASN A 64 10.19 -0.21 3.39
C ASN A 64 11.33 -0.18 4.45
N PRO A 65 12.60 0.05 4.09
CA PRO A 65 13.69 0.26 5.05
C PRO A 65 13.40 1.28 6.18
N TYR A 66 12.37 2.13 6.06
CA TYR A 66 11.99 3.12 7.06
C TYR A 66 10.69 2.81 7.82
N CYS A 67 9.88 1.83 7.40
CA CYS A 67 8.59 1.54 8.02
C CYS A 67 8.08 0.13 7.65
N GLU A 68 7.52 -0.57 8.62
CA GLU A 68 6.66 -1.74 8.40
C GLU A 68 5.21 -1.33 8.66
N LEU A 69 4.36 -1.39 7.65
CA LEU A 69 2.94 -1.05 7.75
C LEU A 69 2.09 -2.29 7.48
N GLU A 70 1.31 -2.71 8.48
CA GLU A 70 0.28 -3.74 8.31
C GLU A 70 -0.99 -3.12 7.72
N ILE A 71 -1.25 -3.43 6.45
CA ILE A 71 -2.43 -2.99 5.71
C ILE A 71 -3.59 -3.94 6.06
N SER A 72 -4.42 -3.53 7.03
CA SER A 72 -5.56 -4.31 7.55
C SER A 72 -6.92 -3.74 7.11
N ARG A 73 -8.03 -4.45 7.37
CA ARG A 73 -9.39 -3.99 6.97
C ARG A 73 -9.72 -2.54 7.36
N SER A 74 -9.16 -2.03 8.45
CA SER A 74 -9.35 -0.64 8.87
C SER A 74 -8.68 0.38 7.93
N THR A 75 -7.68 -0.04 7.17
CA THR A 75 -6.95 0.77 6.18
C THR A 75 -7.52 0.66 4.76
N ALA A 76 -8.53 -0.20 4.52
CA ALA A 76 -9.08 -0.44 3.19
C ALA A 76 -9.70 0.79 2.51
N ASN A 77 -10.17 1.75 3.32
CA ASN A 77 -10.72 3.01 2.83
C ASN A 77 -9.70 4.15 2.88
N MET A 78 -8.48 3.91 3.35
CA MET A 78 -7.42 4.90 3.34
C MET A 78 -6.80 4.97 1.95
N THR A 79 -6.47 6.19 1.56
CA THR A 79 -5.75 6.51 0.32
C THR A 79 -4.27 6.12 0.43
N LEU A 80 -3.59 6.02 -0.71
CA LEU A 80 -2.13 5.80 -0.71
C LEU A 80 -1.40 6.91 0.05
N TYR A 81 -1.87 8.16 -0.10
CA TYR A 81 -1.34 9.31 0.61
C TYR A 81 -1.47 9.17 2.13
N GLU A 82 -2.65 8.80 2.64
CA GLU A 82 -2.88 8.59 4.08
C GLU A 82 -2.04 7.45 4.65
N LEU A 83 -1.79 6.42 3.85
CA LEU A 83 -0.91 5.30 4.20
C LEU A 83 0.57 5.62 3.99
N ASN A 84 0.90 6.79 3.44
CA ASN A 84 2.25 7.20 3.06
C ASN A 84 2.96 6.14 2.19
N ILE A 85 2.18 5.48 1.31
CA ILE A 85 2.68 4.54 0.32
C ILE A 85 3.25 5.33 -0.86
N ARG A 86 4.46 4.97 -1.27
CA ARG A 86 5.24 5.68 -2.28
C ARG A 86 5.31 4.93 -3.62
N PRO A 87 5.64 5.64 -4.72
CA PRO A 87 5.94 5.00 -5.99
C PRO A 87 7.01 3.92 -5.88
N ASN A 88 6.74 2.80 -6.55
CA ASN A 88 7.58 1.62 -6.65
C ASN A 88 7.78 0.83 -5.35
N GLU A 89 6.95 1.05 -4.34
CA GLU A 89 6.97 0.19 -3.15
C GLU A 89 6.37 -1.19 -3.42
N MET A 90 6.85 -2.16 -2.65
CA MET A 90 6.40 -3.54 -2.68
C MET A 90 5.60 -3.86 -1.43
N ILE A 91 4.39 -4.36 -1.64
CA ILE A 91 3.49 -4.88 -0.62
C ILE A 91 3.57 -6.40 -0.71
N PHE A 92 3.81 -7.03 0.43
CA PHE A 92 3.93 -8.47 0.56
C PHE A 92 2.63 -9.03 1.13
N VAL A 93 2.07 -10.02 0.45
CA VAL A 93 1.03 -10.87 1.04
C VAL A 93 1.73 -12.02 1.75
N ILE A 94 1.50 -12.14 3.05
CA ILE A 94 2.10 -13.18 3.87
C ILE A 94 1.02 -13.89 4.68
N PRO A 95 1.09 -15.22 4.82
CA PRO A 95 0.19 -15.96 5.70
C PRO A 95 0.37 -15.52 7.15
N CYS A 96 -0.74 -15.47 7.90
CA CYS A 96 -0.79 -15.19 9.34
C CYS A 96 -0.08 -16.27 10.17
#